data_AF-A0A2H0XWT9-F1
#
_entry.id   AF-A0A2H0XWT9-F1
#
_cell.length_a   1.000
_cell.length_b   1.000
_cell.length_c   1.000
_cell.angle_alpha   90.00
_cell.angle_beta   90.00
_cell.angle_gamma   90.00
#
_symmetry.space_group_name_H-M   'P 1'
#
loop_
_entity.id
_entity.type
_entity.pdbx_description
1 polymer ?
#
loop_
_entity_poly.entity_id
_entity_poly.type
_entity_poly.pdbx_seq_one_letter_code
_entity_poly.pdbx_strand_id
1 'polypeptide(L)'
;MPDVEVFRTKLADNIHQQLTAEQLAEVIITAAMESQYGKAFTFTTGFAKMINTLAQSILTHPELRQQALTLVHTYLEQKNDYSKNRSI
;
A
#
# COMPACT_ATOMS: atom_id res chain seq x y z
N MET A 1 11.69 9.74 -9.23
CA MET A 1 11.42 8.33 -8.86
C MET A 1 10.65 8.34 -7.54
N PRO A 2 9.60 7.52 -7.37
CA PRO A 2 8.95 7.37 -6.06
C PRO A 2 9.97 6.89 -5.03
N ASP A 3 9.90 7.45 -3.83
CA ASP A 3 10.81 7.07 -2.75
C ASP A 3 10.36 5.73 -2.15
N VAL A 4 11.08 4.67 -2.55
CA VAL A 4 10.77 3.29 -2.19
C VAL A 4 10.86 3.08 -0.68
N GLU A 5 11.77 3.76 0.01
CA GLU A 5 11.91 3.64 1.46
C GLU A 5 10.75 4.34 2.18
N VAL A 6 10.33 5.51 1.72
CA VAL A 6 9.14 6.20 2.24
C VAL A 6 7.87 5.38 2.02
N PHE A 7 7.72 4.75 0.84
CA PHE A 7 6.62 3.84 0.55
C PHE A 7 6.62 2.64 1.51
N ARG A 8 7.79 2.04 1.75
CA ARG A 8 7.97 0.89 2.65
C ARG A 8 7.65 1.21 4.10
N THR A 9 8.11 2.34 4.62
CA THR A 9 7.81 2.79 5.99
C THR A 9 6.31 3.00 6.17
N LYS A 10 5.66 3.66 5.21
CA LYS A 10 4.22 3.96 5.30
C LYS A 10 3.36 2.70 5.24
N LEU A 11 3.72 1.74 4.40
CA LEU A 11 3.07 0.43 4.40
C LEU A 11 3.27 -0.32 5.73
N ALA A 12 4.48 -0.29 6.29
CA ALA A 12 4.78 -0.97 7.54
C ALA A 12 3.96 -0.44 8.72
N ASP A 13 3.78 0.89 8.77
CA ASP A 13 3.07 1.57 9.86
C ASP A 13 1.56 1.38 9.79
N ASN A 14 1.01 1.12 8.60
CA ASN A 14 -0.45 1.08 8.37
C ASN A 14 -1.01 -0.31 8.04
N ILE A 15 -0.18 -1.31 7.72
CA ILE A 15 -0.65 -2.70 7.53
C ILE A 15 -0.79 -3.40 8.89
N HIS A 16 -2.03 -3.76 9.23
CA HIS A 16 -2.37 -4.59 10.37
C HIS A 16 -3.15 -5.83 9.92
N GLN A 17 -3.09 -6.93 10.69
CA GLN A 17 -3.65 -8.25 10.33
C GLN A 17 -5.20 -8.29 10.21
N GLN A 18 -5.90 -7.18 10.42
CA GLN A 18 -7.36 -7.10 10.43
C GLN A 18 -7.95 -6.21 9.32
N LEU A 19 -7.15 -5.77 8.35
CA LEU A 19 -7.65 -4.94 7.24
C LEU A 19 -8.49 -5.77 6.25
N THR A 20 -9.62 -5.23 5.81
CA THR A 20 -10.34 -5.78 4.67
C THR A 20 -9.54 -5.60 3.38
N ALA A 21 -9.86 -6.36 2.33
CA ALA A 21 -9.19 -6.23 1.04
C ALA A 21 -9.31 -4.81 0.45
N GLU A 22 -10.43 -4.13 0.70
CA GLU A 22 -10.64 -2.73 0.31
C GLU A 22 -9.71 -1.80 1.08
N GLN A 23 -9.70 -1.90 2.41
CA GLN A 23 -8.85 -1.06 3.26
C GLN A 23 -7.36 -1.27 2.97
N LEU A 24 -6.95 -2.50 2.69
CA LEU A 24 -5.59 -2.81 2.28
C LEU A 24 -5.23 -2.12 0.96
N ALA A 25 -6.13 -2.16 -0.03
CA ALA A 25 -5.92 -1.45 -1.30
C ALA A 25 -5.84 0.07 -1.09
N GLU A 26 -6.72 0.64 -0.27
CA GLU A 26 -6.69 2.07 0.07
C GLU A 26 -5.36 2.48 0.73
N VAL A 27 -4.84 1.67 1.67
CA VAL A 27 -3.54 1.90 2.33
C VAL A 27 -2.39 1.86 1.32
N ILE A 28 -2.38 0.87 0.41
CA ILE A 28 -1.34 0.74 -0.62
C ILE A 28 -1.34 1.95 -1.55
N ILE A 29 -2.51 2.34 -2.07
CA ILE A 29 -2.63 3.46 -2.99
C ILE A 29 -2.25 4.76 -2.28
N THR A 30 -2.68 4.95 -1.03
CA THR A 30 -2.32 6.13 -0.22
C THR A 30 -0.81 6.21 -0.01
N ALA A 31 -0.17 5.12 0.41
CA ALA A 31 1.28 5.07 0.58
C ALA A 31 2.02 5.37 -0.74
N ALA A 32 1.55 4.84 -1.87
CA ALA A 32 2.13 5.09 -3.18
C ALA A 32 2.02 6.56 -3.58
N MET A 33 0.82 7.15 -3.47
CA MET A 33 0.57 8.56 -3.77
C MET A 33 1.40 9.48 -2.87
N GLU A 34 1.48 9.18 -1.58
CA GLU A 34 2.30 9.96 -0.66
C GLU A 34 3.80 9.85 -0.92
N SER A 35 4.28 8.69 -1.38
CA SER A 35 5.70 8.52 -1.75
C SER A 35 6.09 9.29 -3.01
N GLN A 36 5.12 9.53 -3.89
CA GLN A 36 5.34 10.17 -5.18
C GLN A 36 5.07 11.68 -5.16
N TYR A 37 4.05 12.11 -4.43
CA TYR A 37 3.56 13.50 -4.43
C TYR A 37 3.68 14.18 -3.06
N GLY A 38 4.14 13.45 -2.03
CA GLY A 38 4.25 13.94 -0.67
C GLY A 38 2.91 13.94 0.09
N LYS A 39 3.00 14.09 1.41
CA LYS A 39 1.83 14.06 2.31
C LYS A 39 0.82 15.17 2.03
N ALA A 40 1.25 16.31 1.48
CA ALA A 40 0.37 17.42 1.14
C ALA A 40 -0.73 17.02 0.13
N PHE A 41 -0.45 16.05 -0.73
CA PHE A 41 -1.37 15.57 -1.75
C PHE A 41 -2.61 14.87 -1.17
N THR A 42 -2.49 14.24 -0.01
CA THR A 42 -3.61 13.50 0.61
C THR A 42 -4.67 14.40 1.24
N PHE A 43 -4.33 15.67 1.46
CA PHE A 43 -5.27 16.69 1.96
C PHE A 43 -6.07 17.36 0.84
N THR A 44 -5.83 17.00 -0.42
CA THR A 44 -6.55 17.60 -1.55
C THR A 44 -8.01 17.18 -1.57
N THR A 45 -8.88 18.11 -1.95
CA THR A 45 -10.31 17.85 -2.07
C THR A 45 -10.57 16.76 -3.11
N GLY A 46 -11.21 15.67 -2.71
CA GLY A 46 -11.48 14.54 -3.59
C GLY A 46 -10.46 13.40 -3.53
N PHE A 47 -9.36 13.54 -2.77
CA PHE A 47 -8.39 12.47 -2.58
C PHE A 47 -9.04 11.19 -2.05
N ALA A 48 -9.83 11.28 -0.96
CA ALA A 48 -10.53 10.12 -0.38
C ALA A 48 -11.45 9.42 -1.40
N LYS A 49 -12.17 10.19 -2.24
CA LYS A 49 -13.05 9.63 -3.28
C LYS A 49 -12.25 8.95 -4.39
N MET A 50 -11.10 9.52 -4.77
CA MET A 50 -10.19 8.93 -5.74
C MET A 50 -9.62 7.61 -5.22
N ILE A 51 -9.15 7.58 -3.97
CA ILE A 51 -8.63 6.37 -3.32
C ILE A 51 -9.69 5.27 -3.29
N ASN A 52 -10.91 5.60 -2.86
CA ASN A 52 -11.99 4.61 -2.81
C ASN A 52 -12.34 4.08 -4.21
N THR A 53 -12.39 4.95 -5.23
CA THR A 53 -12.64 4.55 -6.62
C THR A 53 -11.55 3.60 -7.14
N LEU A 54 -10.28 3.89 -6.82
CA LEU A 54 -9.15 3.05 -7.22
C LEU A 54 -9.14 1.72 -6.46
N ALA A 55 -9.44 1.71 -5.17
CA ALA A 55 -9.56 0.49 -4.37
C ALA A 55 -10.68 -0.41 -4.92
N GLN A 56 -11.85 0.15 -5.23
CA GLN A 56 -12.95 -0.55 -5.88
C GLN A 56 -12.57 -1.08 -7.27
N SER A 57 -11.80 -0.32 -8.06
CA SER A 57 -11.30 -0.77 -9.36
C SER A 57 -10.36 -1.99 -9.22
N ILE A 58 -9.44 -1.97 -8.25
CA ILE A 58 -8.56 -3.11 -7.96
C ILE A 58 -9.37 -4.34 -7.53
N LEU A 59 -10.40 -4.14 -6.72
CA LEU A 59 -11.25 -5.24 -6.27
C LEU A 59 -12.12 -5.80 -7.40
N THR A 60 -12.63 -4.97 -8.31
CA THR A 60 -13.54 -5.41 -9.38
C THR A 60 -12.83 -6.00 -10.59
N HIS A 61 -11.55 -5.70 -10.81
CA HIS A 61 -10.75 -6.25 -11.91
C HIS A 61 -9.80 -7.37 -11.42
N PRO A 62 -10.02 -8.64 -11.80
CA PRO A 62 -9.24 -9.77 -11.31
C PRO A 62 -7.73 -9.64 -11.55
N GLU A 63 -7.34 -9.07 -12.68
CA GLU A 63 -5.92 -8.87 -13.04
C GLU A 63 -5.22 -7.88 -12.11
N LEU A 64 -5.87 -6.74 -11.81
CA LEU A 64 -5.34 -5.74 -10.87
C LEU A 64 -5.30 -6.28 -9.45
N ARG A 65 -6.31 -7.06 -9.06
CA ARG A 65 -6.35 -7.76 -7.78
C ARG A 65 -5.14 -8.68 -7.64
N GLN A 66 -4.82 -9.46 -8.67
CA GLN A 66 -3.71 -10.40 -8.64
C GLN A 66 -2.36 -9.69 -8.55
N GLN A 67 -2.17 -8.62 -9.33
CA GLN A 67 -0.96 -7.79 -9.25
C GLN A 67 -0.78 -7.16 -7.86
N ALA A 68 -1.86 -6.64 -7.27
CA ALA A 68 -1.83 -6.08 -5.92
C ALA A 68 -1.48 -7.14 -4.87
N LEU A 69 -2.09 -8.33 -4.95
CA LEU A 69 -1.77 -9.44 -4.03
C LEU A 69 -0.32 -9.92 -4.17
N THR A 70 0.22 -9.99 -5.40
CA THR A 70 1.63 -10.33 -5.63
C THR A 70 2.56 -9.30 -4.99
N LEU A 71 2.29 -8.01 -5.17
CA LEU A 71 3.09 -6.95 -4.54
C LEU A 71 3.06 -7.02 -3.01
N VAL A 72 1.89 -7.25 -2.43
CA VAL A 72 1.73 -7.42 -0.98
C VAL A 72 2.46 -8.67 -0.49
N HIS A 73 2.34 -9.79 -1.20
CA HIS A 73 3.03 -11.03 -0.86
C HIS A 73 4.55 -10.84 -0.86
N THR A 74 5.11 -10.27 -1.92
CA THR A 74 6.54 -9.94 -2.01
C THR A 74 6.99 -9.03 -0.87
N TYR A 75 6.15 -8.06 -0.49
CA TYR A 75 6.45 -7.16 0.62
C TYR A 75 6.46 -7.89 1.98
N LEU A 76 5.47 -8.76 2.22
CA LEU A 76 5.39 -9.54 3.46
C LEU A 76 6.54 -10.54 3.59
N GLU A 77 6.95 -11.19 2.49
CA GLU A 77 8.13 -12.05 2.45
C GLU A 77 9.41 -11.27 2.78
N GLN A 78 9.62 -10.11 2.14
CA GLN A 78 10.78 -9.25 2.43
C GLN A 78 10.82 -8.78 3.89
N LYS A 79 9.67 -8.48 4.50
CA LYS A 79 9.58 -8.09 5.91
C LYS A 79 9.95 -9.26 6.84
N ASN A 80 9.53 -10.48 6.51
CA ASN A 80 9.89 -11.68 7.27
C ASN A 80 11.38 -12.02 7.19
N ASP A 81 12.01 -11.83 6.02
CA ASP A 81 13.45 -12.02 5.89
C ASP A 81 14.24 -10.94 6.63
N TYR A 82 13.74 -9.69 6.65
CA TYR A 82 14.36 -8.60 7.40
C TYR A 82 14.26 -8.77 8.92
N SER A 83 13.16 -9.31 9.43
CA SER A 83 13.02 -9.64 10.86
C SER A 83 13.84 -10.85 11.27
N LYS A 84 14.01 -11.85 10.38
CA LYS A 84 14.84 -13.04 10.63
C LYS A 84 16.34 -12.72 10.68
N ASN A 85 16.81 -11.75 9.88
CA ASN A 85 18.21 -11.32 9.87
C ASN A 85 18.61 -10.33 10.99
N ARG A 86 17.66 -9.84 11.80
CA ARG A 86 17.92 -8.92 12.92
C ARG A 86 17.98 -9.61 14.29
N SER A 87 17.80 -10.94 14.34
CA SER A 87 17.84 -11.75 15.56
C SER A 87 19.18 -12.46 15.79
N ILE A 88 20.28 -11.96 15.22
CA ILE A 88 21.65 -12.45 15.44
C ILE A 88 22.50 -11.32 16.00
#